data_AF-A0A6M0ERK8-F1
#
_entry.id   AF-A0A6M0ERK8-F1
#
_cell.length_a   1.000
_cell.length_b   1.000
_cell.length_c   1.000
_cell.angle_alpha   90.00
_cell.angle_beta   90.00
_cell.angle_gamma   90.00
#
_symmetry.space_group_name_H-M   'P 1'
#
loop_
_entity.id
_entity.type
_entity.pdbx_description
1 polymer ?
#
loop_
_entity_poly.entity_id
_entity_poly.type
_entity_poly.pdbx_seq_one_letter_code
_entity_poly.pdbx_strand_id
1 'polypeptide(L)'
;MEAPIDRIKLSQSAKDQLIKLKRYTKIEQWNVLCRWAFCISLAEPTKPSPVPIPTDSNLELTWHTFGGETSDIFLIALKQRCHNDGLGCDKETLAKQFRLHLHRGIGYLAGDPNLKKIENLIALAVK
;
A
#
# COMPACT_ATOMS: atom_id res chain seq x y z
N MET A 1 -16.61 -2.80 -8.32
CA MET A 1 -17.03 -3.67 -7.18
C MET A 1 -17.20 -2.82 -5.91
N GLU A 2 -17.77 -3.35 -4.81
CA GLU A 2 -17.81 -2.62 -3.53
C GLU A 2 -16.38 -2.38 -3.01
N ALA A 3 -16.09 -1.14 -2.61
CA ALA A 3 -14.79 -0.78 -2.05
C ALA A 3 -14.55 -1.48 -0.70
N PRO A 4 -13.32 -1.96 -0.43
CA PRO A 4 -13.01 -2.60 0.84
C PRO A 4 -13.00 -1.60 2.00
N ILE A 5 -12.67 -0.33 1.71
CA ILE A 5 -12.61 0.78 2.65
C ILE A 5 -12.96 2.06 1.89
N ASP A 6 -13.71 2.99 2.48
CA ASP A 6 -14.04 4.24 1.79
C ASP A 6 -12.92 5.29 1.94
N ARG A 7 -12.33 5.35 3.14
CA ARG A 7 -11.31 6.32 3.54
C ARG A 7 -10.08 5.63 4.12
N ILE A 8 -8.93 5.87 3.52
CA ILE A 8 -7.64 5.31 3.88
C ILE A 8 -6.89 6.35 4.71
N LYS A 9 -6.95 6.23 6.03
CA LYS A 9 -6.17 7.06 6.95
C LYS A 9 -4.87 6.38 7.34
N LEU A 10 -3.74 7.03 7.09
CA LEU A 10 -2.41 6.48 7.36
C LEU A 10 -1.94 6.82 8.78
N SER A 11 -0.91 6.11 9.23
CA SER A 11 -0.17 6.44 10.44
C SER A 11 0.80 7.59 10.19
N GLN A 12 1.17 8.31 11.25
CA GLN A 12 2.13 9.40 11.14
C GLN A 12 3.50 8.88 10.65
N SER A 13 3.92 7.72 11.14
CA SER A 13 5.14 7.04 10.66
C SER A 13 5.11 6.74 9.16
N ALA A 14 3.98 6.24 8.64
CA ALA A 14 3.84 5.98 7.21
C ALA A 14 3.87 7.26 6.37
N LYS A 15 3.27 8.35 6.88
CA LYS A 15 3.37 9.66 6.23
C LYS A 15 4.82 10.14 6.14
N ASP A 16 5.61 10.02 7.21
CA ASP A 16 7.02 10.44 7.22
C ASP A 16 7.87 9.60 6.26
N GLN A 17 7.60 8.30 6.18
CA GLN A 17 8.20 7.39 5.20
C GLN A 17 7.83 7.79 3.76
N LEU A 18 6.57 8.11 3.50
CA LEU A 18 6.16 8.59 2.18
C LEU A 18 6.82 9.94 1.83
N ILE A 19 6.96 10.88 2.77
CA ILE A 19 7.69 12.15 2.54
C ILE A 19 9.13 11.87 2.08
N LYS A 20 9.82 10.91 2.72
CA LYS A 20 11.15 10.46 2.29
C LYS A 20 11.11 9.94 0.85
N LEU A 21 10.15 9.08 0.52
CA LEU A 21 10.01 8.53 -0.83
C LEU A 21 9.72 9.60 -1.88
N LYS A 22 8.88 10.60 -1.60
CA LYS A 22 8.65 11.74 -2.50
C LYS A 22 9.95 12.50 -2.80
N ARG A 23 10.78 12.74 -1.78
CA ARG A 23 12.06 13.45 -1.95
C ARG A 23 13.02 12.72 -2.90
N TYR A 24 13.08 11.40 -2.79
CA TYR A 24 13.94 10.55 -3.61
C TYR A 24 13.39 10.35 -5.01
N THR A 25 12.13 9.95 -5.13
CA THR A 25 11.53 9.57 -6.42
C THR A 25 10.97 10.74 -7.22
N LYS A 26 10.82 11.92 -6.60
CA LYS A 26 10.13 13.10 -7.16
C LYS A 26 8.66 12.87 -7.53
N ILE A 27 8.06 11.75 -7.10
CA ILE A 27 6.63 11.49 -7.25
C ILE A 27 5.88 12.32 -6.22
N GLU A 28 5.12 13.32 -6.68
CA GLU A 28 4.41 14.24 -5.77
C GLU A 28 3.09 13.68 -5.23
N GLN A 29 2.51 12.70 -5.90
CA GLN A 29 1.18 12.22 -5.58
C GLN A 29 1.25 11.03 -4.59
N TRP A 30 0.58 11.14 -3.44
CA TRP A 30 0.60 10.11 -2.40
C TRP A 30 0.01 8.78 -2.88
N ASN A 31 -1.09 8.84 -3.64
CA ASN A 31 -1.75 7.65 -4.17
C ASN A 31 -0.81 6.83 -5.07
N VAL A 32 0.05 7.46 -5.87
CA VAL A 32 1.02 6.75 -6.72
C VAL A 32 2.01 5.97 -5.86
N LEU A 33 2.63 6.59 -4.85
CA LEU A 33 3.54 5.89 -3.93
C LEU A 33 2.83 4.80 -3.12
N CYS A 34 1.60 5.04 -2.69
CA CYS A 34 0.78 4.04 -2.00
C CYS A 34 0.47 2.83 -2.90
N ARG A 35 0.22 3.02 -4.20
CA ARG A 35 0.03 1.91 -5.16
C ARG A 35 1.29 1.08 -5.29
N TRP A 36 2.45 1.71 -5.45
CA TRP A 36 3.75 1.02 -5.48
C TRP A 36 3.97 0.20 -4.22
N ALA A 37 3.80 0.81 -3.04
CA ALA A 37 3.90 0.13 -1.76
C ALA A 37 2.97 -1.08 -1.68
N PHE A 38 1.69 -0.88 -2.03
CA PHE A 38 0.69 -1.94 -2.00
C PHE A 38 1.07 -3.11 -2.91
N CYS A 39 1.46 -2.85 -4.16
CA CYS A 39 1.88 -3.89 -5.12
C CYS A 39 3.13 -4.65 -4.66
N ILE A 40 4.16 -3.93 -4.16
CA ILE A 40 5.37 -4.55 -3.61
C ILE A 40 4.98 -5.49 -2.47
N SER A 41 4.12 -5.04 -1.56
CA SER A 41 3.65 -5.88 -0.46
C SER A 41 2.81 -7.07 -0.92
N LEU A 42 2.02 -6.96 -1.99
CA LEU A 42 1.24 -8.07 -2.52
C LEU A 42 2.12 -9.16 -3.16
N ALA A 43 3.24 -8.77 -3.77
CA ALA A 43 4.19 -9.67 -4.43
C ALA A 43 5.00 -10.54 -3.44
N GLU A 44 5.10 -10.11 -2.19
CA GLU A 44 5.84 -10.82 -1.15
C GLU A 44 5.19 -12.17 -0.80
N PRO A 45 5.93 -13.29 -0.75
CA PRO A 45 5.34 -14.61 -0.49
C PRO A 45 4.76 -14.71 0.93
N THR A 46 5.30 -13.97 1.88
CA THR A 46 4.87 -14.01 3.28
C THR A 46 3.66 -13.10 3.50
N LYS A 47 2.74 -13.52 4.39
CA LYS A 47 1.63 -12.67 4.84
C LYS A 47 2.13 -11.51 5.72
N PRO A 48 1.50 -10.33 5.67
CA PRO A 48 1.82 -9.26 6.62
C PRO A 48 1.58 -9.70 8.07
N SER A 49 2.43 -9.25 8.99
CA SER A 49 2.21 -9.45 10.42
C SER A 49 0.93 -8.73 10.87
N PRO A 50 0.08 -9.35 11.72
CA PRO A 50 -1.19 -8.78 12.15
C PRO A 50 -1.00 -7.71 13.25
N VAL A 51 -0.22 -6.68 12.97
CA VAL A 51 0.07 -5.59 13.91
C VAL A 51 -1.00 -4.50 13.84
N PRO A 52 -1.41 -3.91 14.98
CA PRO A 52 -2.27 -2.73 14.97
C PRO A 52 -1.58 -1.58 14.23
N ILE A 53 -2.33 -0.90 13.35
CA ILE A 53 -1.83 0.27 12.61
C ILE A 53 -2.57 1.51 13.11
N PRO A 54 -1.89 2.44 13.81
CA PRO A 54 -2.51 3.67 14.27
C PRO A 54 -2.97 4.55 13.10
N THR A 55 -4.02 5.33 13.33
CA THR A 55 -4.60 6.30 12.38
C THR A 55 -4.43 7.73 12.89
N ASP A 56 -3.21 8.06 13.26
CA ASP A 56 -2.79 9.28 13.96
C ASP A 56 -2.26 10.38 13.01
N SER A 57 -2.21 10.13 11.70
CA SER A 57 -1.87 11.14 10.71
C SER A 57 -3.07 11.95 10.23
N ASN A 58 -2.81 13.14 9.68
CA ASN A 58 -3.78 13.88 8.87
C ASN A 58 -3.78 13.49 7.39
N LEU A 59 -2.90 12.57 6.95
CA LEU A 59 -2.87 12.10 5.57
C LEU A 59 -3.96 11.04 5.36
N GLU A 60 -4.90 11.38 4.48
CA GLU A 60 -6.03 10.53 4.11
C GLU A 60 -6.23 10.53 2.59
N LEU A 61 -6.67 9.39 2.05
CA LEU A 61 -7.07 9.22 0.66
C LEU A 61 -8.41 8.49 0.61
N THR A 62 -9.30 8.83 -0.33
CA THR A 62 -10.45 7.95 -0.61
C THR A 62 -9.99 6.73 -1.40
N TRP A 63 -10.73 5.62 -1.36
CA TRP A 63 -10.45 4.47 -2.23
C TRP A 63 -10.50 4.84 -3.72
N HIS A 64 -11.42 5.72 -4.09
CA HIS A 64 -11.50 6.26 -5.44
C HIS A 64 -10.22 7.01 -5.85
N THR A 65 -9.69 7.89 -4.99
CA THR A 65 -8.40 8.57 -5.25
C THR A 65 -7.24 7.59 -5.25
N PHE A 66 -7.25 6.60 -4.34
CA PHE A 66 -6.23 5.57 -4.27
C PHE A 66 -6.18 4.74 -5.55
N GLY A 67 -7.29 4.15 -6.00
CA GLY A 67 -7.29 3.19 -7.12
C GLY A 67 -7.61 3.80 -8.49
N GLY A 68 -8.33 4.91 -8.55
CA GLY A 68 -8.83 5.50 -9.80
C GLY A 68 -9.62 4.48 -10.62
N GLU A 69 -9.43 4.52 -11.94
CA GLU A 69 -10.00 3.55 -12.89
C GLU A 69 -9.51 2.11 -12.64
N THR A 70 -8.33 1.95 -12.05
CA THR A 70 -7.74 0.64 -11.72
C THR A 70 -8.12 0.12 -10.33
N SER A 71 -9.06 0.77 -9.64
CA SER A 71 -9.46 0.43 -8.27
C SER A 71 -9.95 -1.02 -8.13
N ASP A 72 -10.70 -1.50 -9.13
CA ASP A 72 -11.20 -2.88 -9.16
C ASP A 72 -10.06 -3.90 -9.32
N ILE A 73 -8.99 -3.57 -10.05
CA ILE A 73 -7.81 -4.44 -10.19
C ILE A 73 -7.09 -4.60 -8.85
N PHE A 74 -6.88 -3.51 -8.11
CA PHE A 74 -6.28 -3.58 -6.78
C PHE A 74 -7.11 -4.40 -5.80
N LEU A 75 -8.44 -4.29 -5.90
CA LEU A 75 -9.34 -5.08 -5.07
C LEU A 75 -9.31 -6.57 -5.44
N ILE A 76 -9.27 -6.91 -6.73
CA ILE A 76 -9.12 -8.30 -7.18
C ILE A 76 -7.80 -8.88 -6.67
N ALA A 77 -6.70 -8.15 -6.82
CA ALA A 77 -5.40 -8.60 -6.33
C ALA A 77 -5.40 -8.82 -4.81
N LEU A 78 -6.06 -7.94 -4.04
CA LEU A 78 -6.24 -8.12 -2.60
C LEU A 78 -7.07 -9.36 -2.27
N LYS A 79 -8.20 -9.57 -2.95
CA LYS A 79 -9.05 -10.75 -2.74
C LYS A 79 -8.32 -12.04 -3.06
N GLN A 80 -7.60 -12.06 -4.18
CA GLN A 80 -6.75 -13.20 -4.55
C GLN A 80 -5.69 -13.45 -3.48
N ARG A 81 -5.08 -12.38 -2.95
CA ARG A 81 -4.09 -12.51 -1.89
C ARG A 81 -4.68 -13.08 -0.61
N CYS A 82 -5.84 -12.59 -0.17
CA CYS A 82 -6.56 -13.15 0.97
C CYS A 82 -6.87 -14.64 0.75
N HIS A 83 -7.34 -15.02 -0.43
CA HIS A 83 -7.62 -16.42 -0.76
C HIS A 83 -6.36 -17.29 -0.64
N ASN A 84 -5.23 -16.85 -1.20
CA ASN A 84 -3.95 -17.56 -1.11
C ASN A 84 -3.46 -17.72 0.34
N ASP A 85 -3.73 -16.72 1.19
CA ASP A 85 -3.37 -16.74 2.61
C ASP A 85 -4.40 -17.49 3.48
N GLY A 86 -5.45 -18.09 2.89
CA GLY A 86 -6.50 -18.82 3.61
C GLY A 86 -7.44 -17.92 4.42
N LEU A 87 -7.61 -16.66 4.01
CA LEU A 87 -8.44 -15.65 4.66
C LEU A 87 -9.79 -15.44 3.93
N GLY A 88 -10.76 -14.88 4.65
CA GLY A 88 -12.02 -14.43 4.07
C GLY A 88 -11.86 -13.22 3.12
N CYS A 89 -12.92 -12.94 2.36
CA CYS A 89 -13.02 -11.78 1.48
C CYS A 89 -14.20 -10.87 1.86
N ASP A 90 -14.66 -10.96 3.11
CA ASP A 90 -15.60 -9.99 3.67
C ASP A 90 -14.95 -8.61 3.80
N LYS A 91 -15.79 -7.57 3.90
CA LYS A 91 -15.35 -6.18 3.89
C LYS A 91 -14.37 -5.85 5.02
N GLU A 92 -14.59 -6.39 6.23
CA GLU A 92 -13.73 -6.15 7.38
C GLU A 92 -12.34 -6.77 7.17
N THR A 93 -12.29 -8.03 6.72
CA THR A 93 -11.04 -8.72 6.40
C THR A 93 -10.28 -7.97 5.31
N LEU A 94 -10.94 -7.56 4.22
CA LEU A 94 -10.30 -6.83 3.14
C LEU A 94 -9.79 -5.45 3.60
N ALA A 95 -10.57 -4.70 4.38
CA ALA A 95 -10.13 -3.42 4.94
C ALA A 95 -8.87 -3.58 5.81
N LYS A 96 -8.85 -4.60 6.68
CA LYS A 96 -7.71 -4.92 7.53
C LYS A 96 -6.48 -5.32 6.72
N GLN A 97 -6.64 -6.25 5.77
CA GLN A 97 -5.54 -6.72 4.94
C GLN A 97 -4.99 -5.63 4.04
N PHE A 98 -5.84 -4.78 3.47
CA PHE A 98 -5.40 -3.61 2.72
C PHE A 98 -4.48 -2.72 3.54
N ARG A 99 -4.88 -2.37 4.77
CA ARG A 99 -4.08 -1.54 5.67
C ARG A 99 -2.74 -2.19 6.01
N LEU A 100 -2.74 -3.48 6.35
CA LEU A 100 -1.52 -4.23 6.66
C LEU A 100 -0.56 -4.26 5.47
N HIS A 101 -1.05 -4.59 4.28
CA HIS A 101 -0.24 -4.62 3.07
C HIS A 101 0.32 -3.25 2.72
N LEU A 102 -0.51 -2.20 2.74
CA LEU A 102 -0.11 -0.84 2.41
C LEU A 102 1.03 -0.37 3.33
N HIS A 103 0.88 -0.53 4.65
CA HIS A 103 1.89 -0.11 5.61
C HIS A 103 3.18 -0.91 5.52
N ARG A 104 3.10 -2.24 5.35
CA ARG A 104 4.29 -3.07 5.11
C ARG A 104 5.05 -2.61 3.87
N GLY A 105 4.33 -2.37 2.78
CA GLY A 105 4.91 -1.91 1.53
C GLY A 105 5.60 -0.56 1.63
N ILE A 106 4.99 0.40 2.35
CA ILE A 106 5.59 1.71 2.62
C ILE A 106 6.88 1.51 3.42
N GLY A 107 6.84 0.65 4.44
CA GLY A 107 8.02 0.29 5.24
C GLY A 107 9.15 -0.30 4.41
N TYR A 108 8.85 -1.23 3.50
CA TYR A 108 9.86 -1.82 2.61
C TYR A 108 10.48 -0.81 1.67
N LEU A 109 9.67 -0.01 0.97
CA LEU A 109 10.18 1.01 0.06
C LEU A 109 11.03 2.06 0.81
N ALA A 110 10.56 2.56 1.94
CA ALA A 110 11.29 3.57 2.70
C ALA A 110 12.52 3.01 3.43
N GLY A 111 12.52 1.71 3.73
CA GLY A 111 13.61 0.97 4.37
C GLY A 111 14.69 0.51 3.40
N ASP A 112 14.42 0.46 2.09
CA ASP A 112 15.42 0.08 1.08
C ASP A 112 16.54 1.14 1.00
N PRO A 113 17.80 0.80 1.35
CA PRO A 113 18.91 1.73 1.31
C PRO A 113 19.30 2.13 -0.13
N ASN A 114 18.88 1.37 -1.15
CA ASN A 114 19.19 1.62 -2.55
C ASN A 114 18.17 2.53 -3.23
N LEU A 115 16.98 2.69 -2.67
CA LEU A 115 15.93 3.55 -3.24
C LEU A 115 16.25 5.02 -2.94
N LYS A 116 16.98 5.68 -3.84
CA LYS A 116 17.38 7.10 -3.71
C LYS A 116 16.95 7.98 -4.89
N LYS A 117 16.47 7.37 -5.98
CA LYS A 117 15.96 8.05 -7.19
C LYS A 117 14.88 7.21 -7.88
N ILE A 118 14.16 7.80 -8.83
CA ILE A 118 13.00 7.16 -9.48
C ILE A 118 13.37 5.87 -10.24
N GLU A 119 14.57 5.79 -10.80
CA GLU A 119 15.06 4.62 -11.53
C GLU A 119 15.17 3.39 -10.62
N ASN A 120 15.47 3.59 -9.33
CA ASN A 120 15.50 2.49 -8.38
C ASN A 120 14.10 1.92 -8.14
N LEU A 121 13.07 2.78 -8.11
CA LEU A 121 11.68 2.35 -7.97
C LEU A 121 11.24 1.56 -9.22
N ILE A 122 11.57 2.04 -10.42
CA ILE A 122 11.27 1.35 -11.68
C ILE A 122 11.96 -0.02 -11.75
N ALA A 123 13.22 -0.10 -11.29
CA ALA A 123 13.97 -1.35 -11.25
C ALA A 123 13.32 -2.43 -10.38
N LEU A 124 12.43 -2.09 -9.44
CA LEU A 124 11.67 -3.07 -8.66
C LEU A 124 10.57 -3.78 -9.46
N ALA A 125 10.09 -3.19 -10.56
CA ALA A 125 9.01 -3.75 -11.39
C ALA A 125 9.50 -4.73 -12.47
N VAL A 126 10.80 -4.77 -12.73
CA VAL A 126 11.43 -5.56 -13.83
C VAL A 126 12.27 -6.73 -13.33
N LYS A 127 12.15 -7.05 -12.04
CA LYS A 127 12.71 -8.29 -11.46
C LYS A 127 11.74 -9.45 -11.69
#